data_AF-A0A2H6GL12-F1
#
_entry.id   AF-A0A2H6GL12-F1
#
_cell.length_a   1.000
_cell.length_b   1.000
_cell.length_c   1.000
_cell.angle_alpha   90.00
_cell.angle_beta   90.00
_cell.angle_gamma   90.00
#
_symmetry.space_group_name_H-M   'P 1'
#
loop_
_entity.id
_entity.type
_entity.pdbx_description
1 polymer ?
#
loop_
_entity_poly.entity_id
_entity_poly.type
_entity_poly.pdbx_seq_one_letter_code
_entity_poly.pdbx_strand_id
1 'polypeptide(L)'
;MSEHPEQRSMIDRLGEGHRLINADYPAGCWGWVKVSRPDLTLAVEDSARSIDTAILANDATAFQRALRTYSKRWRAVFAAYRDSQA
;
A
#
# COMPACT_ATOMS: atom_id res chain seq x y z
N MET A 1 -5.48 -18.21 23.80
CA MET A 1 -5.14 -17.41 22.61
C MET A 1 -5.00 -15.97 23.09
N SER A 2 -3.78 -15.44 23.13
CA SER A 2 -3.59 -14.05 23.55
C SER A 2 -4.05 -13.12 22.42
N GLU A 3 -5.00 -12.25 22.71
CA GLU A 3 -5.35 -11.16 21.81
C GLU A 3 -4.21 -10.14 21.85
N HIS A 4 -3.62 -9.83 20.70
CA HIS A 4 -2.57 -8.81 20.56
C HIS A 4 -3.21 -7.49 20.12
N PRO A 5 -3.65 -6.61 21.05
CA PRO A 5 -4.38 -5.39 20.72
C PRO A 5 -3.59 -4.44 19.81
N GLU A 6 -2.26 -4.45 19.91
CA GLU A 6 -1.39 -3.65 19.05
C GLU A 6 -1.41 -4.12 17.59
N GLN A 7 -1.35 -5.42 17.35
CA GLN A 7 -1.46 -5.99 15.99
C GLN A 7 -2.81 -5.65 15.37
N ARG A 8 -3.90 -5.73 16.15
CA ARG A 8 -5.24 -5.33 15.69
C ARG A 8 -5.30 -3.85 15.33
N SER A 9 -4.72 -2.98 16.16
CA SER A 9 -4.62 -1.54 15.86
C SER A 9 -3.81 -1.26 14.59
N MET A 10 -2.75 -2.01 14.32
CA MET A 10 -1.98 -1.88 13.07
C MET A 10 -2.78 -2.33 11.85
N ILE A 11 -3.52 -3.44 11.95
CA ILE A 11 -4.41 -3.91 10.87
C ILE A 11 -5.50 -2.88 10.57
N ASP A 12 -6.13 -2.29 11.60
CA ASP A 12 -7.15 -1.25 11.41
C ASP A 12 -6.57 -0.01 10.71
N ARG A 13 -5.36 0.40 11.10
CA ARG A 13 -4.61 1.50 10.44
C ARG A 13 -4.23 1.18 8.99
N LEU A 14 -3.93 -0.08 8.68
CA LEU A 14 -3.68 -0.52 7.31
C LEU A 14 -4.95 -0.45 6.46
N GLY A 15 -6.07 -0.97 6.97
CA GLY A 15 -7.37 -0.90 6.29
C GLY A 15 -7.76 0.54 5.96
N GLU A 16 -7.55 1.45 6.91
CA GLU A 16 -7.75 2.89 6.72
C GLU A 16 -6.77 3.49 5.71
N GLY A 17 -5.49 3.15 5.77
CA GLY A 17 -4.48 3.59 4.80
C GLY A 17 -4.78 3.13 3.37
N HIS A 18 -5.20 1.88 3.19
CA HIS A 18 -5.70 1.35 1.92
C HIS A 18 -6.92 2.14 1.43
N ARG A 19 -7.89 2.39 2.32
CA ARG A 19 -9.11 3.13 1.98
C ARG A 19 -8.80 4.56 1.52
N LEU A 20 -7.90 5.26 2.22
CA LEU A 20 -7.50 6.62 1.87
C LEU A 20 -6.75 6.68 0.54
N ILE A 21 -5.82 5.75 0.30
CA ILE A 21 -5.09 5.66 -0.98
C ILE A 21 -6.05 5.30 -2.12
N ASN A 22 -6.99 4.39 -1.89
CA ASN A 22 -7.95 3.94 -2.90
C ASN A 22 -9.11 4.92 -3.12
N ALA A 23 -9.40 5.82 -2.18
CA ALA A 23 -10.42 6.85 -2.37
C ALA A 23 -10.04 7.86 -3.48
N ASP A 24 -8.74 8.06 -3.70
CA ASP A 24 -8.19 8.94 -4.74
C ASP A 24 -8.00 8.23 -6.10
N TYR A 25 -8.46 6.99 -6.23
CA TYR A 25 -8.16 6.12 -7.37
C TYR A 25 -9.13 6.37 -8.56
N PRO A 26 -8.62 6.80 -9.74
CA PRO A 26 -9.42 6.83 -10.96
C PRO A 26 -9.79 5.40 -11.39
N ALA A 27 -11.05 5.19 -11.81
CA ALA A 27 -11.50 3.90 -12.30
C ALA A 27 -10.56 3.38 -13.40
N GLY A 28 -10.12 2.11 -13.29
CA GLY A 28 -9.24 1.46 -14.26
C GLY A 28 -7.73 1.63 -14.06
N CYS A 29 -7.25 2.55 -13.22
CA CYS A 29 -5.81 2.85 -13.05
C CYS A 29 -4.92 1.63 -12.67
N TRP A 30 -5.37 0.80 -11.73
CA TRP A 30 -4.76 -0.44 -11.25
C TRP A 30 -4.85 -1.55 -12.29
N GLY A 31 -5.97 -1.62 -13.01
CA GLY A 31 -6.10 -2.54 -14.15
C GLY A 31 -5.06 -2.20 -15.22
N TRP A 32 -4.95 -0.91 -15.55
CA TRP A 32 -3.94 -0.40 -16.48
C TRP A 32 -2.51 -0.64 -15.97
N VAL A 33 -2.18 -0.29 -14.73
CA VAL A 33 -0.80 -0.37 -14.23
C VAL A 33 -0.30 -1.81 -14.17
N LYS A 34 -1.19 -2.77 -13.86
CA LYS A 34 -0.87 -4.21 -13.87
C LYS A 34 -0.44 -4.70 -15.25
N VAL A 35 -0.97 -4.11 -16.31
CA VAL A 35 -0.65 -4.48 -17.69
C VAL A 35 0.52 -3.66 -18.24
N SER A 36 0.50 -2.35 -18.04
CA SER A 36 1.43 -1.42 -18.69
C SER A 36 2.70 -1.12 -17.90
N ARG A 37 2.68 -1.31 -16.57
CA ARG A 37 3.78 -0.94 -15.65
C ARG A 37 3.97 -2.01 -14.56
N PRO A 38 4.40 -3.23 -14.95
CA PRO A 38 4.62 -4.32 -14.00
C PRO A 38 5.66 -3.96 -12.92
N ASP A 39 6.61 -3.09 -13.24
CA ASP A 39 7.59 -2.54 -12.29
C ASP A 39 6.92 -1.82 -11.11
N LEU A 40 5.92 -0.98 -11.40
CA LEU A 40 5.18 -0.24 -10.36
C LEU A 40 4.23 -1.15 -9.58
N THR A 41 3.66 -2.15 -10.25
CA THR A 41 2.82 -3.18 -9.61
C THR A 41 3.62 -3.95 -8.57
N LEU A 42 4.78 -4.49 -8.96
CA LEU A 42 5.68 -5.21 -8.07
C LEU A 42 6.12 -4.34 -6.89
N ALA A 43 6.44 -3.06 -7.14
CA ALA A 43 6.84 -2.16 -6.07
C ALA A 43 5.73 -1.93 -5.02
N VAL A 44 4.46 -1.84 -5.45
CA VAL A 44 3.30 -1.75 -4.53
C VAL A 44 3.14 -3.06 -3.76
N GLU A 45 3.16 -4.20 -4.43
CA GLU A 45 3.00 -5.53 -3.81
C GLU A 45 4.11 -5.83 -2.80
N ASP A 46 5.37 -5.51 -3.11
CA ASP A 46 6.50 -5.66 -2.19
C ASP A 46 6.38 -4.77 -0.95
N SER A 47 5.87 -3.55 -1.13
CA SER A 47 5.61 -2.65 -0.01
C SER A 47 4.44 -3.12 0.85
N ALA A 48 3.42 -3.78 0.27
CA ALA A 48 2.35 -4.44 1.03
C ALA A 48 2.91 -5.59 1.88
N ARG A 49 3.78 -6.44 1.30
CA ARG A 49 4.43 -7.55 2.02
C ARG A 49 5.29 -7.05 3.18
N SER A 50 5.95 -5.91 3.02
CA SER A 50 6.72 -5.26 4.11
C SER A 50 5.81 -4.83 5.28
N ILE A 51 4.58 -4.42 4.99
CA ILE A 51 3.59 -4.08 6.03
C ILE A 51 3.18 -5.35 6.78
N ASP A 52 2.82 -6.42 6.06
CA ASP A 52 2.44 -7.69 6.67
C ASP A 52 3.56 -8.25 7.57
N THR A 53 4.80 -8.17 7.11
CA THR A 53 5.98 -8.57 7.87
C THR A 53 6.10 -7.77 9.17
N ALA A 54 5.89 -6.45 9.12
CA ALA A 54 5.94 -5.60 10.30
C ALA A 54 4.80 -5.88 11.30
N ILE A 55 3.59 -6.18 10.80
CA ILE A 55 2.45 -6.58 11.64
C ILE A 55 2.75 -7.91 12.36
N LEU A 56 3.25 -8.91 11.62
CA LEU A 56 3.59 -10.22 12.17
C LEU A 56 4.71 -10.11 13.22
N ALA A 57 5.67 -9.22 13.02
CA ALA A 57 6.74 -8.92 13.98
C ALA A 57 6.29 -8.06 15.17
N ASN A 58 5.06 -7.53 15.16
CA ASN A 58 4.59 -6.49 16.09
C ASN A 58 5.54 -5.28 16.18
N ASP A 59 6.18 -4.90 15.06
CA ASP A 59 7.12 -3.79 15.00
C ASP A 59 6.43 -2.53 14.46
N ALA A 60 6.02 -1.66 15.38
CA ALA A 60 5.35 -0.41 15.05
C ALA A 60 6.24 0.54 14.21
N THR A 61 7.56 0.52 14.39
CA THR A 61 8.48 1.39 13.65
C THR A 61 8.63 0.91 12.21
N ALA A 62 8.84 -0.40 12.02
CA ALA A 62 8.87 -1.01 10.71
C ALA A 62 7.53 -0.81 9.99
N PHE A 63 6.41 -0.95 10.70
CA PHE A 63 5.07 -0.75 10.16
C PHE A 63 4.88 0.68 9.63
N GLN A 64 5.24 1.70 10.41
CA GLN A 64 5.15 3.09 9.95
C GLN A 64 6.05 3.38 8.74
N ARG A 65 7.25 2.81 8.69
CA ARG A 65 8.15 2.94 7.53
C ARG A 65 7.57 2.26 6.28
N ALA A 66 7.02 1.06 6.45
CA ALA A 66 6.40 0.30 5.38
C ALA A 66 5.17 1.02 4.82
N LEU A 67 4.30 1.58 5.68
CA LEU A 67 3.16 2.40 5.28
C LEU A 67 3.58 3.63 4.46
N ARG A 68 4.57 4.41 4.93
CA ARG A 68 5.07 5.57 4.18
C ARG A 68 5.59 5.19 2.79
N THR A 69 6.26 4.05 2.70
CA THR A 69 6.78 3.50 1.44
C THR A 69 5.63 3.10 0.52
N TYR A 70 4.64 2.37 1.05
CA TYR A 70 3.44 1.95 0.34
C TYR A 70 2.69 3.16 -0.25
N SER A 71 2.44 4.21 0.54
CA SER A 71 1.82 5.45 0.05
C SER A 71 2.64 6.12 -1.06
N LYS A 72 3.97 6.10 -0.96
CA LYS A 72 4.84 6.65 -2.01
C LYS A 72 4.74 5.84 -3.32
N ARG A 73 4.63 4.51 -3.26
CA ARG A 73 4.49 3.67 -4.45
C ARG A 73 3.17 3.93 -5.17
N TRP A 74 2.08 4.09 -4.45
CA TRP A 74 0.79 4.47 -5.05
C TRP A 74 0.81 5.84 -5.72
N ARG A 75 1.46 6.85 -5.12
CA ARG A 75 1.62 8.14 -5.79
C ARG A 75 2.38 8.03 -7.11
N ALA A 76 3.36 7.12 -7.21
CA ALA A 76 4.06 6.87 -8.47
C ALA A 76 3.16 6.18 -9.51
N VAL A 77 2.31 5.24 -9.09
CA VAL A 77 1.26 4.65 -9.95
C VAL A 77 0.34 5.74 -10.49
N PHE A 78 -0.14 6.64 -9.63
CA PHE A 78 -1.06 7.70 -10.03
C PHE A 78 -0.43 8.70 -11.00
N ALA A 79 0.81 9.11 -10.75
CA ALA A 79 1.54 9.97 -11.66
C ALA A 79 1.69 9.31 -13.03
N ALA A 80 2.15 8.05 -13.08
CA ALA A 80 2.32 7.32 -14.32
C ALA A 80 1.00 7.12 -15.08
N TYR A 81 -0.09 6.81 -14.39
CA TYR A 81 -1.39 6.67 -15.01
C TYR A 81 -1.86 8.00 -15.59
N ARG A 82 -1.81 9.10 -14.82
CA ARG A 82 -2.21 10.42 -15.29
C ARG A 82 -1.42 10.85 -16.52
N ASP A 83 -0.10 10.64 -16.50
CA ASP A 83 0.77 11.02 -17.62
C ASP A 83 0.50 10.18 -18.88
N SER A 84 -0.09 8.98 -18.74
CA SER A 84 -0.54 8.16 -19.88
C SER A 84 -1.87 8.60 -20.51
N GLN A 85 -2.63 9.46 -19.82
CA GLN A 85 -3.91 9.99 -20.30
C GLN A 85 -3.78 11.39 -20.95
N ALA A 86 -2.59 11.99 -20.88
CA ALA A 86 -2.25 13.29 -21.46
C ALA A 86 -1.74 13.14 -22.90
#